data_AF-A0A067T7N8-F1
#
_entry.id   AF-A0A067T7N8-F1
#
_cell.length_a   1.000
_cell.length_b   1.000
_cell.length_c   1.000
_cell.angle_alpha   90.00
_cell.angle_beta   90.00
_cell.angle_gamma   90.00
#
_symmetry.space_group_name_H-M   'P 1'
#
loop_
_entity.id
_entity.type
_entity.pdbx_description
1 polymer ?
#
loop_
_entity_poly.entity_id
_entity_poly.type
_entity_poly.pdbx_seq_one_letter_code
_entity_poly.pdbx_strand_id
1 'polypeptide(L)'
;SRDIMRDIMLVNPSGLEGHAMGIDMNIEHLIGYLKALFAAKGIYADWDRLGNISAAVNYLQLIKKRVTKSLGTSYQGSTHKKTPAAVLVKRISDHVRELKFQHKLLNRAVQSKLVCNTHRVGYRKFETASLATYNKKM
;
A
#
# COMPACT_ATOMS: atom_id res chain seq x y z
N SER A 1 29.73 -14.62 3.15
CA SER A 1 29.25 -13.63 2.17
C SER A 1 28.29 -12.70 2.90
N ARG A 2 28.63 -11.41 3.07
CA ARG A 2 27.78 -10.40 3.74
C ARG A 2 26.86 -9.79 2.68
N ASP A 3 25.57 -9.99 2.82
CA ASP A 3 24.57 -9.42 1.92
C ASP A 3 24.15 -8.03 2.45
N ILE A 4 24.86 -7.00 1.99
CA ILE A 4 24.66 -5.60 2.42
C ILE A 4 23.21 -5.16 2.23
N MET A 5 22.54 -5.65 1.18
CA MET A 5 21.14 -5.31 0.92
C MET A 5 20.22 -5.87 2.01
N ARG A 6 20.50 -7.08 2.48
CA ARG A 6 19.75 -7.73 3.56
C ARG A 6 19.99 -7.06 4.91
N ASP A 7 21.22 -6.64 5.17
CA ASP A 7 21.62 -5.93 6.39
C ASP A 7 21.01 -4.52 6.48
N ILE A 8 20.77 -3.85 5.35
CA ILE A 8 20.07 -2.54 5.32
C ILE A 8 18.55 -2.72 5.49
N MET A 9 17.98 -3.85 5.06
CA MET A 9 16.53 -4.05 5.08
C MET A 9 15.98 -4.52 6.43
N LEU A 10 16.82 -4.99 7.34
CA LEU A 10 16.44 -5.58 8.61
C LEU A 10 16.89 -4.72 9.79
N VAL A 11 16.00 -4.51 10.76
CA VAL A 11 16.27 -3.84 12.03
C VAL A 11 15.86 -4.76 13.18
N ASN A 12 16.66 -4.79 14.24
CA ASN A 12 16.34 -5.53 15.46
C ASN A 12 15.98 -4.57 16.61
N PRO A 13 14.73 -4.07 16.66
CA PRO A 13 14.32 -3.12 17.69
C PRO A 13 14.18 -3.74 19.08
N SER A 14 14.21 -5.08 19.21
CA SER A 14 14.19 -5.77 20.51
C SER A 14 15.59 -6.05 21.04
N GLY A 15 16.61 -6.07 20.19
CA GLY A 15 17.98 -6.48 20.53
C GLY A 15 18.13 -7.99 20.80
N LEU A 16 17.07 -8.78 20.59
CA LEU A 16 17.09 -10.24 20.81
C LEU A 16 17.44 -10.98 19.52
N GLU A 17 18.22 -12.05 19.64
CA GLU A 17 18.58 -12.88 18.47
C GLU A 17 17.33 -13.49 17.82
N GLY A 18 17.29 -13.53 16.48
CA GLY A 18 16.14 -14.03 15.72
C GLY A 18 14.90 -13.13 15.68
N HIS A 19 14.95 -11.93 16.28
CA HIS A 19 13.81 -10.99 16.35
C HIS A 19 13.97 -9.77 15.44
N ALA A 20 14.76 -9.89 14.38
CA ALA A 20 14.88 -8.85 13.36
C ALA A 20 13.59 -8.74 12.54
N MET A 21 13.24 -7.52 12.15
CA MET A 21 12.07 -7.20 11.34
C MET A 21 12.46 -6.29 10.18
N GLY A 22 11.67 -6.30 9.09
CA GLY A 22 11.87 -5.37 7.99
C GLY A 22 11.73 -3.91 8.46
N ILE A 23 12.58 -3.01 7.96
CA ILE A 23 12.51 -1.57 8.29
C ILE A 23 11.13 -0.99 7.97
N ASP A 24 10.54 -1.36 6.82
CA ASP A 24 9.20 -0.93 6.41
C ASP A 24 8.14 -1.31 7.46
N MET A 25 8.17 -2.54 7.95
CA MET A 25 7.27 -3.02 8.99
C MET A 25 7.51 -2.32 10.35
N ASN A 26 8.76 -1.94 10.66
CA ASN A 26 9.07 -1.15 11.85
C ASN A 26 8.50 0.27 11.75
N ILE A 27 8.61 0.89 10.57
CA ILE A 27 8.00 2.20 10.27
C ILE A 27 6.47 2.12 10.38
N GLU A 28 5.85 1.06 9.84
CA GLU A 28 4.40 0.85 9.93
C GLU A 28 3.94 0.75 11.39
N HIS A 29 4.65 -0.01 12.24
CA HIS A 29 4.35 -0.09 13.67
C HIS A 29 4.48 1.28 14.37
N LEU A 30 5.52 2.06 14.08
CA LEU A 30 5.70 3.39 14.65
C LEU A 30 4.56 4.33 14.26
N ILE A 31 4.18 4.35 12.97
CA ILE A 31 3.04 5.13 12.47
C ILE A 31 1.74 4.66 13.12
N GLY A 32 1.54 3.36 13.26
CA GLY A 32 0.38 2.78 13.94
C GLY A 32 0.26 3.25 15.39
N TYR A 33 1.37 3.27 16.13
CA TYR A 33 1.38 3.79 17.49
C TYR A 33 1.08 5.29 17.57
N LEU A 34 1.63 6.09 16.66
CA LEU A 34 1.33 7.52 16.59
C LEU A 34 -0.15 7.77 16.30
N LYS A 35 -0.73 7.03 15.35
CA LYS A 35 -2.16 7.09 15.05
C LYS A 35 -3.01 6.72 16.26
N ALA A 36 -2.65 5.67 17.00
CA ALA A 36 -3.39 5.27 18.19
C ALA A 36 -3.33 6.34 19.30
N LEU A 37 -2.15 6.92 19.55
CA LEU A 37 -1.97 7.99 20.52
C LEU A 37 -2.71 9.27 20.13
N PHE A 38 -2.76 9.58 18.83
CA PHE A 38 -3.48 10.74 18.30
C PHE A 38 -5.00 10.52 18.33
N ALA A 39 -5.47 9.33 17.96
CA ALA A 39 -6.90 8.97 17.95
C ALA A 39 -7.52 9.02 19.35
N ALA A 40 -6.77 8.65 20.40
CA ALA A 40 -7.22 8.73 21.79
C ALA A 40 -7.59 10.16 22.26
N LYS A 41 -7.19 11.19 21.51
CA LYS A 41 -7.35 12.61 21.86
C LYS A 41 -8.53 13.31 21.19
N GLY A 42 -9.11 12.74 20.13
CA GLY A 42 -10.31 13.27 19.47
C GLY A 42 -10.14 14.69 18.92
N ILE A 43 -11.04 15.61 19.28
CA ILE A 43 -11.18 16.97 18.71
C ILE A 43 -9.99 17.90 19.05
N TYR A 44 -9.18 17.57 20.07
CA TYR A 44 -8.02 18.38 20.48
C TYR A 44 -6.69 17.93 19.87
N ALA A 45 -6.76 17.30 18.70
CA ALA A 45 -5.62 16.75 18.01
C ALA A 45 -5.04 17.80 17.05
N ASP A 46 -3.86 18.33 17.38
CA ASP A 46 -3.15 19.38 16.63
C ASP A 46 -1.80 18.86 16.11
N TRP A 47 -1.33 19.39 14.99
CA TRP A 47 -0.10 18.97 14.30
C TRP A 47 1.15 19.23 15.15
N ASP A 48 1.23 20.36 15.84
CA ASP A 48 2.35 20.66 16.76
C ASP A 48 2.43 19.62 17.89
N ARG A 49 1.26 19.18 18.35
CA ARG A 49 1.16 18.14 19.37
C ARG A 49 1.54 16.77 18.83
N LEU A 50 1.19 16.45 17.59
CA LEU A 50 1.64 15.23 16.92
C LEU A 50 3.17 15.23 16.81
N GLY A 51 3.78 16.38 16.48
CA GLY A 51 5.22 16.60 16.51
C GLY A 51 5.82 16.24 17.88
N ASN A 52 5.27 16.81 18.96
CA ASN A 52 5.71 16.52 20.33
C ASN A 52 5.55 15.04 20.74
N ILE A 53 4.43 14.40 20.39
CA ILE A 53 4.21 12.96 20.64
C ILE A 53 5.21 12.13 19.84
N SER A 54 5.50 12.51 18.60
CA SER A 54 6.45 11.81 17.74
C SER A 54 7.86 11.83 18.29
N ALA A 55 8.31 12.97 18.83
CA ALA A 55 9.61 13.09 19.49
C ALA A 55 9.70 12.21 20.76
N ALA A 56 8.58 12.06 21.48
CA ALA A 56 8.51 11.27 22.71
C ALA A 56 8.14 9.79 22.50
N VAL A 57 7.91 9.34 21.26
CA VAL A 57 7.33 8.01 20.97
C VAL A 57 8.16 6.86 21.55
N ASN A 58 9.50 6.99 21.53
CA ASN A 58 10.42 6.00 22.09
C ASN A 58 10.23 5.84 23.60
N TYR A 59 10.06 6.94 24.33
CA TYR A 59 9.83 6.93 25.78
C TYR A 59 8.43 6.38 26.11
N LEU A 60 7.41 6.78 25.34
CA LEU A 60 6.04 6.26 25.51
C LEU A 60 5.99 4.74 25.29
N GLN A 61 6.72 4.22 24.30
CA GLN A 61 6.83 2.77 24.09
C GLN A 61 7.57 2.06 25.22
N LEU A 62 8.65 2.65 25.75
CA LEU A 62 9.36 2.11 26.91
C LEU A 62 8.45 2.02 28.14
N ILE A 63 7.68 3.08 28.41
CA ILE A 63 6.70 3.11 29.49
C ILE A 63 5.64 2.03 29.26
N LYS A 64 5.06 1.96 28.05
CA LYS A 64 4.10 0.91 27.69
C LYS A 64 4.66 -0.48 27.97
N LYS A 65 5.88 -0.79 27.53
CA LYS A 65 6.54 -2.09 27.78
C LYS A 65 6.69 -2.37 29.29
N ARG A 66 7.12 -1.37 30.07
CA ARG A 66 7.27 -1.50 31.53
C ARG A 66 5.92 -1.75 32.22
N VAL A 67 4.89 -1.00 31.85
CA VAL A 67 3.53 -1.16 32.39
C VAL A 67 2.96 -2.52 32.00
N THR A 68 3.08 -2.93 30.74
CA THR A 68 2.65 -4.24 30.25
C THR A 68 3.32 -5.38 31.03
N LYS A 69 4.63 -5.28 31.26
CA LYS A 69 5.39 -6.24 32.10
C LYS A 69 4.94 -6.22 33.56
N SER A 70 4.75 -5.03 34.14
CA SER A 70 4.30 -4.84 35.52
C SER A 70 2.91 -5.42 35.77
N LEU A 71 2.01 -5.31 34.80
CA LEU A 71 0.64 -5.82 34.89
C LEU A 71 0.53 -7.31 34.53
N GLY A 72 1.64 -7.99 34.22
CA GLY A 72 1.63 -9.38 33.77
C GLY A 72 0.87 -9.61 32.46
N THR A 73 0.54 -8.53 31.74
CA THR A 73 -0.18 -8.60 30.48
C THR A 73 0.77 -9.01 29.37
N SER A 74 0.43 -10.03 28.59
CA SER A 74 1.26 -10.45 27.46
C SER A 74 1.23 -9.39 26.36
N TYR A 75 2.37 -9.19 25.69
CA TYR A 75 2.44 -8.37 24.50
C TYR A 75 1.52 -8.97 23.43
N GLN A 76 0.40 -8.29 23.16
CA GLN A 76 -0.47 -8.61 22.03
C GLN A 76 0.26 -8.16 20.76
N GLY A 77 0.97 -9.08 20.11
CA GLY A 77 1.56 -8.81 18.81
C GLY A 77 0.46 -8.40 17.84
N SER A 78 0.68 -7.31 17.09
CA SER A 78 -0.09 -6.98 15.90
C SER A 78 0.33 -7.92 14.77
N THR A 79 0.16 -9.22 14.97
CA THR A 79 0.40 -10.19 13.91
C THR A 79 -0.69 -9.94 12.87
N HIS A 80 -0.35 -9.19 11.83
CA HIS A 80 -1.20 -9.01 10.66
C HIS A 80 -1.43 -10.40 10.06
N LYS A 81 -2.53 -11.05 10.46
CA LYS A 81 -2.97 -12.30 9.87
C LYS A 81 -3.36 -11.97 8.43
N LYS A 82 -2.47 -12.30 7.48
CA LYS A 82 -2.64 -12.03 6.05
C LYS A 82 -4.04 -12.50 5.66
N THR A 83 -4.94 -11.56 5.42
CA THR A 83 -6.35 -11.90 5.14
C THR A 83 -6.37 -12.74 3.87
N PRO A 84 -7.08 -13.88 3.85
CA PRO A 84 -7.10 -14.73 2.66
C PRO A 84 -7.69 -13.95 1.48
N ALA A 85 -6.82 -13.60 0.53
CA ALA A 85 -7.18 -12.81 -0.65
C ALA A 85 -8.33 -13.44 -1.46
N ALA A 86 -8.48 -14.77 -1.38
CA ALA A 86 -9.56 -15.52 -2.00
C ALA A 86 -10.96 -15.01 -1.61
N VAL A 87 -11.16 -14.59 -0.36
CA VAL A 87 -12.46 -14.06 0.12
C VAL A 87 -12.77 -12.71 -0.51
N LEU A 88 -11.75 -11.85 -0.67
CA LEU A 88 -11.90 -10.53 -1.29
C LEU A 88 -12.16 -10.65 -2.79
N VAL A 89 -11.42 -11.52 -3.49
CA VAL A 89 -11.63 -11.80 -4.91
C VAL A 89 -13.05 -12.31 -5.17
N LYS A 90 -13.56 -13.20 -4.30
CA LYS A 90 -14.93 -13.70 -4.40
C LYS A 90 -15.97 -12.58 -4.23
N ARG A 91 -15.82 -11.72 -3.21
CA ARG A 91 -16.73 -10.57 -3.02
C ARG A 91 -16.73 -9.61 -4.20
N ILE A 92 -15.55 -9.32 -4.75
CA ILE A 92 -15.44 -8.46 -5.95
C ILE A 92 -16.15 -9.12 -7.13
N SER A 93 -15.93 -10.42 -7.35
CA SER A 93 -16.60 -11.17 -8.41
C SER A 93 -18.12 -11.17 -8.25
N ASP A 94 -18.62 -11.35 -7.02
CA ASP A 94 -20.05 -11.36 -6.72
C ASP A 94 -20.68 -9.99 -7.00
N HIS A 95 -20.03 -8.89 -6.59
CA HIS A 95 -20.49 -7.53 -6.90
C HIS A 95 -20.41 -7.18 -8.40
N VAL A 96 -19.37 -7.61 -9.10
CA VAL A 96 -19.24 -7.43 -10.55
C VAL A 96 -20.39 -8.14 -11.30
N ARG A 97 -20.81 -9.31 -10.80
CA ARG A 97 -21.94 -10.07 -11.33
C ARG A 97 -23.27 -9.41 -10.99
N GLU A 98 -23.46 -8.94 -9.75
CA GLU A 98 -24.66 -8.22 -9.30
C GLU A 98 -24.89 -6.93 -10.11
N LEU A 99 -23.83 -6.13 -10.29
CA LEU A 99 -23.86 -4.90 -11.07
C LEU A 99 -23.90 -5.13 -12.59
N LYS A 100 -23.92 -6.40 -13.02
CA LYS A 100 -24.00 -6.81 -14.43
C LYS A 100 -22.93 -6.15 -15.31
N PHE A 101 -21.76 -5.82 -14.76
CA PHE A 101 -20.67 -5.22 -15.54
C PHE A 101 -20.14 -6.15 -16.65
N GLN A 102 -20.38 -7.45 -16.51
CA GLN A 102 -20.06 -8.46 -17.52
C GLN A 102 -21.05 -8.47 -18.70
N HIS A 103 -22.22 -7.83 -18.56
CA HIS A 103 -23.21 -7.73 -19.63
C HIS A 103 -23.02 -6.43 -20.42
N LYS A 104 -22.84 -6.58 -21.73
CA LYS A 104 -22.78 -5.46 -22.66
C LYS A 104 -24.17 -4.83 -22.77
N LEU A 105 -24.36 -3.67 -22.16
CA LEU A 105 -25.58 -2.86 -22.34
C LEU A 105 -25.63 -2.33 -23.79
N LEU A 106 -26.50 -2.92 -24.62
CA LEU A 106 -26.68 -2.55 -26.02
C LEU A 106 -27.34 -1.16 -26.20
N ASN A 107 -28.03 -0.64 -25.17
CA ASN A 107 -28.86 0.57 -25.27
C ASN A 107 -28.37 1.74 -24.40
N ARG A 108 -27.05 1.89 -24.24
CA ARG A 108 -26.53 3.11 -23.62
C ARG A 108 -26.55 4.20 -24.70
N ALA A 109 -27.45 5.18 -24.58
CA ALA A 109 -27.44 6.41 -25.38
C ALA A 109 -26.18 7.22 -25.02
N VAL A 110 -25.03 6.77 -25.51
CA VAL A 110 -23.76 7.45 -25.34
C VAL A 110 -23.61 8.32 -26.57
N GLN A 111 -23.46 9.64 -26.36
CA GLN A 111 -22.77 10.48 -27.33
C GLN A 111 -21.41 9.83 -27.58
N SER A 112 -21.32 9.05 -28.65
CA SER A 112 -20.09 8.40 -29.04
C SER A 112 -19.13 9.49 -29.49
N LYS A 113 -18.25 9.95 -28.59
CA LYS A 113 -16.98 10.49 -29.06
C LYS A 113 -16.40 9.40 -29.95
N LEU A 114 -16.16 9.73 -31.22
CA LEU A 114 -15.49 8.87 -32.18
C LEU A 114 -14.12 8.51 -31.59
N VAL A 115 -14.06 7.38 -30.87
CA VAL A 115 -12.80 6.84 -30.39
C VAL A 115 -12.15 6.20 -31.60
N CYS A 116 -11.12 6.89 -32.08
CA CYS A 116 -10.28 6.40 -33.15
C CYS A 116 -9.72 5.02 -32.78
N ASN A 117 -9.90 4.03 -33.65
CA ASN A 117 -9.28 2.71 -33.50
C ASN A 117 -7.74 2.86 -33.56
N THR A 118 -7.12 2.81 -32.38
CA THR A 118 -5.69 3.04 -32.16
C THR A 118 -4.82 2.01 -32.88
N HIS A 119 -5.27 0.75 -33.00
CA HIS A 119 -4.57 -0.27 -33.77
C HIS A 119 -4.53 0.09 -35.25
N ARG A 120 -5.70 0.43 -35.84
CA ARG A 120 -5.76 0.78 -37.26
C ARG A 120 -4.94 2.03 -37.59
N VAL A 121 -4.95 3.03 -36.70
CA VAL A 121 -4.14 4.25 -36.90
C VAL A 121 -2.65 3.99 -36.64
N GLY A 122 -2.30 3.12 -35.71
CA GLY A 122 -0.92 2.67 -35.48
C GLY A 122 -0.33 1.99 -36.71
N TYR A 123 -1.05 1.01 -37.26
CA TYR A 123 -0.63 0.30 -38.48
C TYR A 123 -0.45 1.26 -39.67
N ARG A 124 -1.43 2.13 -39.92
CA ARG A 124 -1.34 3.11 -41.02
C ARG A 124 -0.17 4.08 -40.86
N LYS A 125 0.10 4.54 -39.63
CA LYS A 125 1.27 5.40 -39.34
C LYS A 125 2.58 4.65 -39.56
N PHE A 126 2.64 3.38 -39.18
CA PHE A 126 3.82 2.54 -39.37
C PHE A 126 4.13 2.32 -40.86
N GLU A 127 3.11 1.98 -41.65
CA GLU A 127 3.26 1.81 -43.11
C GLU A 127 3.69 3.11 -43.79
N THR A 128 3.03 4.23 -43.47
CA THR A 128 3.34 5.53 -44.08
C THR A 128 4.70 6.06 -43.68
N ALA A 129 5.14 5.89 -42.43
CA ALA A 129 6.48 6.28 -41.99
C ALA A 129 7.56 5.42 -42.65
N SER A 130 7.31 4.11 -42.81
CA SER A 130 8.24 3.19 -43.46
C SER A 130 8.38 3.49 -44.95
N LEU A 131 7.27 3.75 -45.64
CA LEU A 131 7.26 4.17 -47.05
C LEU A 131 7.93 5.53 -47.28
N ALA A 132 7.69 6.50 -46.40
CA ALA A 132 8.33 7.82 -46.49
C ALA A 132 9.86 7.74 -46.26
N THR A 133 10.30 6.83 -45.40
CA THR A 133 11.73 6.59 -45.14
C THR A 133 12.40 5.87 -46.32
N TYR A 134 11.69 4.92 -46.94
CA TYR A 134 12.16 4.22 -48.14
C TYR A 134 12.29 5.18 -49.34
N ASN A 135 11.26 6.00 -49.61
CA ASN A 135 11.28 6.96 -50.72
C ASN A 135 12.31 8.09 -50.55
N LYS A 136 12.80 8.36 -49.34
CA LYS A 136 13.90 9.31 -49.09
C LYS A 136 15.30 8.71 -49.34
N LYS A 137 15.41 7.38 -49.41
CA LYS A 137 16.68 6.67 -49.64
C LYS A 137 16.91 6.28 -51.11
N MET A 138 15.91 6.49 -51.96
CA MET A 138 16.02 6.47 -53.43
C MET A 138 16.27 7.90 -53.91
#